data_AF-A0A5B8CVR3-F1
#
_entry.id   AF-A0A5B8CVR3-F1
#
_cell.length_a   1.000
_cell.length_b   1.000
_cell.length_c   1.000
_cell.angle_alpha   90.00
_cell.angle_beta   90.00
_cell.angle_gamma   90.00
#
_symmetry.space_group_name_H-M   'P 1'
#
loop_
_entity.id
_entity.type
_entity.pdbx_description
1 polymer ?
#
loop_
_entity_poly.entity_id
_entity_poly.type
_entity_poly.pdbx_seq_one_letter_code
_entity_poly.pdbx_strand_id
1 'polypeptide(L)'
;MLAGLIACLVGCCGTVPSTITQPPAVKSKSASNAALHVIGVHQGPRGRSMDQRVNLAQCQALRNQAKQAQLLSPDACLADVHQAYDARTITVNITDDSQPIILGLMAYEAVNWQISTTPGVVIERVIVAGYHQPQVQGVGDVQVDVYSYDNSPCPRCVQKGRFFYAYERVPLEMELAAGVRASSFQGNYTGGSYQIFKGMQ
;
A
#
# COMPACT_ATOMS: atom_id res chain seq x y z
N MET A 1 45.06 4.17 -71.20
CA MET A 1 45.74 5.15 -70.33
C MET A 1 44.83 5.47 -69.16
N LEU A 2 45.36 5.34 -67.94
CA LEU A 2 44.96 5.88 -66.63
C LEU A 2 43.45 5.86 -66.24
N ALA A 3 43.02 5.04 -65.28
CA ALA A 3 43.22 5.13 -63.82
C ALA A 3 42.30 6.16 -63.12
N GLY A 4 41.42 5.67 -62.24
CA GLY A 4 40.60 6.46 -61.32
C GLY A 4 39.81 5.55 -60.38
N LEU A 5 40.34 5.37 -59.16
CA LEU A 5 39.83 4.55 -58.05
C LEU A 5 38.39 4.92 -57.62
N ILE A 6 37.68 3.95 -57.02
CA ILE A 6 37.14 4.02 -55.64
C ILE A 6 36.90 2.60 -55.14
N ALA A 7 37.54 2.26 -54.03
CA ALA A 7 37.28 1.06 -53.25
C ALA A 7 36.25 1.39 -52.16
N CYS A 8 35.21 0.58 -52.00
CA CYS A 8 34.40 0.49 -50.79
C CYS A 8 33.97 -0.97 -50.54
N LEU A 9 34.74 -1.62 -49.66
CA LEU A 9 34.31 -2.37 -48.47
C LEU A 9 33.10 -3.33 -48.58
N VAL A 10 33.43 -4.61 -48.70
CA VAL A 10 32.94 -5.77 -47.92
C VAL A 10 31.64 -5.56 -47.14
N GLY A 11 30.54 -6.10 -47.65
CA GLY A 11 29.31 -6.36 -46.91
C GLY A 11 29.13 -7.85 -46.65
N CYS A 12 29.52 -8.32 -45.46
CA CYS A 12 29.20 -9.65 -44.96
C CYS A 12 27.71 -9.72 -44.56
N CYS A 13 26.88 -10.39 -45.36
CA CYS A 13 25.57 -10.87 -44.93
C CYS A 13 25.74 -12.18 -44.15
N GLY A 14 25.96 -12.08 -42.84
CA GLY A 14 25.85 -13.20 -41.90
C GLY A 14 24.55 -13.09 -41.12
N THR A 15 23.55 -13.91 -41.46
CA THR A 15 22.34 -14.09 -40.65
C THR A 15 22.71 -14.89 -39.39
N VAL A 16 22.82 -14.21 -38.24
CA VAL A 16 22.93 -14.87 -36.94
C VAL A 16 21.51 -15.21 -36.47
N PRO A 17 21.14 -16.50 -36.30
CA PRO A 17 19.91 -16.83 -35.62
C PRO A 17 20.09 -16.52 -34.13
N SER A 18 19.48 -15.42 -33.66
CA SER A 18 19.38 -15.12 -32.23
C SER A 18 18.33 -16.04 -31.61
N THR A 19 18.71 -17.28 -31.32
CA THR A 19 18.00 -18.09 -30.32
C THR A 19 18.26 -17.46 -28.97
N ILE A 20 17.38 -16.55 -28.54
CA ILE A 20 17.33 -16.09 -27.15
C ILE A 20 16.83 -17.28 -26.34
N THR A 21 17.74 -18.10 -25.86
CA THR A 21 17.46 -19.10 -24.83
C THR A 21 17.07 -18.32 -23.59
N GLN A 22 15.77 -18.19 -23.34
CA GLN A 22 15.28 -17.71 -22.07
C GLN A 22 15.85 -18.65 -20.99
N PRO A 23 16.55 -18.14 -19.97
CA PRO A 23 16.89 -18.96 -18.82
C PRO A 23 15.59 -19.60 -18.30
N PRO A 24 15.63 -20.87 -17.85
CA PRO A 24 14.44 -21.53 -17.34
C PRO A 24 13.82 -20.62 -16.28
N ALA A 25 12.51 -20.40 -16.37
CA ALA A 25 11.77 -19.63 -15.38
C ALA A 25 12.15 -20.18 -14.00
N VAL A 26 12.90 -19.37 -13.24
CA VAL A 26 13.24 -19.70 -11.87
C VAL A 26 11.91 -19.75 -11.15
N LYS A 27 11.43 -20.97 -10.88
CA LYS A 27 10.32 -21.18 -9.97
C LYS A 27 10.81 -20.65 -8.63
N SER A 28 10.43 -19.42 -8.30
CA SER A 28 10.61 -18.86 -6.97
C SER A 28 10.02 -19.88 -6.01
N LYS A 29 10.90 -20.53 -5.26
CA LYS A 29 10.50 -21.40 -4.15
C LYS A 29 9.82 -20.43 -3.18
N SER A 30 8.49 -20.50 -3.08
CA SER A 30 7.73 -19.73 -2.09
C SER A 30 8.42 -19.88 -0.74
N ALA A 31 9.14 -18.85 -0.30
CA ALA A 31 10.00 -18.93 0.87
C ALA A 31 9.18 -19.01 2.17
N SER A 32 7.89 -18.68 2.09
CA SER A 32 6.93 -18.74 3.19
C SER A 32 5.79 -19.70 2.85
N ASN A 33 5.28 -20.38 3.88
CA ASN A 33 4.00 -21.11 3.85
C ASN A 33 2.81 -20.21 4.24
N ALA A 34 3.02 -18.89 4.33
CA ALA A 34 1.99 -17.95 4.73
C ALA A 34 0.86 -17.82 3.72
N ALA A 35 -0.34 -17.57 4.22
CA ALA A 35 -1.49 -17.16 3.40
C ALA A 35 -1.42 -15.66 3.12
N LEU A 36 -1.65 -15.26 1.88
CA LEU A 36 -1.79 -13.85 1.52
C LEU A 36 -3.28 -13.48 1.52
N HIS A 37 -3.67 -12.64 2.48
CA HIS A 37 -5.01 -12.07 2.52
C HIS A 37 -4.96 -10.61 2.07
N VAL A 38 -5.74 -10.27 1.05
CA VAL A 38 -5.70 -8.97 0.40
C VAL A 38 -7.00 -8.21 0.65
N ILE A 39 -6.89 -6.96 1.11
CA ILE A 39 -8.00 -6.02 1.25
C ILE A 39 -7.71 -4.81 0.37
N GLY A 40 -8.65 -4.48 -0.52
CA GLY A 40 -8.52 -3.35 -1.44
C GLY A 40 -9.71 -2.40 -1.34
N VAL A 41 -9.43 -1.12 -1.14
CA VAL A 41 -10.47 -0.07 -1.13
C VAL A 41 -10.12 1.11 -2.02
N HIS A 42 -11.13 1.84 -2.50
CA HIS A 42 -10.85 3.20 -2.97
C HIS A 42 -10.70 4.13 -1.76
N GLN A 43 -11.62 4.05 -0.80
CA GLN A 43 -11.64 4.95 0.36
C GLN A 43 -12.20 4.25 1.61
N GLY A 44 -11.79 4.72 2.79
CA GLY A 44 -12.42 4.30 4.04
C GLY A 44 -13.83 4.87 4.23
N PRO A 45 -14.53 4.52 5.31
CA PRO A 45 -15.90 4.96 5.53
C PRO A 45 -15.88 6.42 5.95
N ARG A 46 -16.90 7.19 5.55
CA ARG A 46 -17.07 8.53 6.11
C ARG A 46 -17.27 8.39 7.62
N GLY A 47 -16.36 8.94 8.41
CA GLY A 47 -16.46 8.91 9.86
C GLY A 47 -17.72 9.63 10.35
N ARG A 48 -18.31 9.17 11.47
CA ARG A 48 -19.38 9.92 12.16
C ARG A 48 -18.87 11.27 12.71
N SER A 49 -17.57 11.42 12.94
CA SER A 49 -16.96 12.68 13.43
C SER A 49 -16.82 13.76 12.36
N MET A 50 -17.05 13.47 11.08
CA MET A 50 -17.13 14.50 10.03
C MET A 50 -18.39 15.38 10.12
N ASP A 51 -19.33 15.05 11.01
CA ASP A 51 -20.42 15.95 11.42
C ASP A 51 -19.97 16.92 12.52
N GLN A 52 -18.91 16.57 13.27
CA GLN A 52 -18.18 17.45 14.18
C GLN A 52 -16.97 18.04 13.45
N ARG A 53 -17.20 18.66 12.29
CA ARG A 53 -16.18 19.55 11.73
C ARG A 53 -15.94 20.61 12.77
N VAL A 54 -14.71 20.71 13.29
CA VAL A 54 -14.28 21.97 13.87
C VAL A 54 -14.32 22.96 12.71
N ASN A 55 -15.44 23.66 12.56
CA ASN A 55 -15.57 24.68 11.56
C ASN A 55 -14.59 25.80 11.94
N LEU A 56 -14.14 26.58 10.97
CA LEU A 56 -13.20 27.69 11.22
C LEU A 56 -13.68 28.60 12.38
N ALA A 57 -14.99 28.72 12.58
CA ALA A 57 -15.58 29.46 13.69
C ALA A 57 -15.37 28.82 15.08
N GLN A 58 -15.39 27.49 15.20
CA GLN A 58 -15.07 26.75 16.42
C GLN A 58 -13.57 26.82 16.73
N CYS A 59 -12.70 26.76 15.73
CA CYS A 59 -11.27 27.04 15.89
C CYS A 59 -11.03 28.48 16.39
N GLN A 60 -11.71 29.46 15.79
CA GLN A 60 -11.64 30.86 16.22
C GLN A 60 -12.21 31.07 17.64
N ALA A 61 -13.26 30.33 18.01
CA ALA A 61 -13.84 30.39 19.36
C ALA A 61 -12.88 29.83 20.42
N LEU A 62 -12.21 28.71 20.15
CA LEU A 62 -11.17 28.15 21.01
C LEU A 62 -9.97 29.10 21.16
N ARG A 63 -9.56 29.79 20.08
CA ARG A 63 -8.54 30.87 20.11
C ARG A 63 -8.92 32.00 21.06
N ASN A 64 -10.17 32.41 21.04
CA ASN A 64 -10.67 33.53 21.86
C ASN A 64 -10.84 33.13 23.34
N GLN A 65 -11.15 31.86 23.60
CA GLN A 65 -11.27 31.31 24.96
C GLN A 65 -9.89 31.03 25.60
N ALA A 66 -8.90 30.63 24.82
CA ALA A 66 -7.61 30.20 25.35
C ALA A 66 -6.78 31.33 25.98
N LYS A 67 -6.98 32.61 25.64
CA LYS A 67 -6.21 33.77 26.16
C LYS A 67 -4.70 33.49 26.40
N GLN A 68 -4.10 32.61 25.61
CA GLN A 68 -2.72 32.18 25.76
C GLN A 68 -1.98 32.50 24.47
N ALA A 69 -0.90 33.26 24.64
CA ALA A 69 -0.11 33.89 23.60
C ALA A 69 0.85 32.90 22.92
N GLN A 70 0.30 31.88 22.27
CA GLN A 70 1.03 31.19 21.23
C GLN A 70 0.12 31.10 20.00
N LEU A 71 0.37 32.02 19.07
CA LEU A 71 -0.29 32.09 17.77
C LEU A 71 -0.02 30.78 17.02
N LEU A 72 -0.93 29.81 17.10
CA LEU A 72 -1.08 28.83 16.04
C LEU A 72 -1.38 29.64 14.77
N SER A 73 -0.48 29.56 13.78
CA SER A 73 -0.71 30.24 12.51
C SER A 73 -2.00 29.71 11.87
N PRO A 74 -2.66 30.48 11.00
CA PRO A 74 -3.76 29.97 10.19
C PRO A 74 -3.40 28.64 9.51
N ASP A 75 -2.13 28.47 9.13
CA ASP A 75 -1.60 27.25 8.55
C ASP A 75 -1.51 26.08 9.53
N ALA A 76 -1.20 26.30 10.82
CA ALA A 76 -1.20 25.25 11.83
C ALA A 76 -2.64 24.76 12.13
N CYS A 77 -3.60 25.68 12.18
CA CYS A 77 -5.02 25.34 12.35
C CYS A 77 -5.60 24.64 11.11
N LEU A 78 -5.19 25.06 9.91
CA LEU A 78 -5.57 24.41 8.67
C LEU A 78 -4.85 23.07 8.51
N ALA A 79 -3.63 22.92 9.03
CA ALA A 79 -2.90 21.64 9.08
C ALA A 79 -3.57 20.64 10.00
N ASP A 80 -4.10 21.05 11.16
CA ASP A 80 -4.90 20.18 12.03
C ASP A 80 -6.23 19.78 11.36
N VAL A 81 -6.87 20.70 10.61
CA VAL A 81 -8.08 20.42 9.83
C VAL A 81 -7.77 19.56 8.58
N HIS A 82 -6.62 19.72 7.95
CA HIS A 82 -6.11 18.91 6.84
C HIS A 82 -5.64 17.53 7.29
N GLN A 83 -5.08 17.41 8.50
CA GLN A 83 -4.92 16.15 9.19
C GLN A 83 -6.28 15.53 9.51
N ALA A 84 -7.27 16.32 9.93
CA ALA A 84 -8.64 15.88 10.22
C ALA A 84 -9.55 15.67 8.98
N TYR A 85 -9.07 15.97 7.76
CA TYR A 85 -9.56 15.30 6.54
C TYR A 85 -9.14 13.82 6.51
N ASP A 86 -8.46 13.39 7.58
CA ASP A 86 -8.43 12.11 8.28
C ASP A 86 -8.41 10.92 7.35
N ALA A 87 -7.23 10.31 7.29
CA ALA A 87 -7.05 8.96 6.83
C ALA A 87 -8.15 8.07 7.46
N ARG A 88 -9.15 7.74 6.66
CA ARG A 88 -10.38 7.14 7.17
C ARG A 88 -10.03 5.80 7.79
N THR A 89 -10.51 5.55 8.99
CA THR A 89 -10.12 4.32 9.70
C THR A 89 -10.84 3.11 9.13
N ILE A 90 -10.07 2.07 8.83
CA ILE A 90 -10.57 0.76 8.44
C ILE A 90 -10.07 -0.27 9.46
N THR A 91 -11.00 -1.03 10.04
CA THR A 91 -10.67 -2.07 11.01
C THR A 91 -10.53 -3.43 10.32
N VAL A 92 -9.48 -4.18 10.65
CA VAL A 92 -9.26 -5.54 10.17
C VAL A 92 -9.14 -6.46 11.37
N ASN A 93 -10.09 -7.37 11.54
CA ASN A 93 -10.07 -8.35 12.63
C ASN A 93 -9.59 -9.71 12.09
N ILE A 94 -8.51 -10.23 12.66
CA ILE A 94 -7.87 -11.46 12.21
C ILE A 94 -8.00 -12.50 13.32
N THR A 95 -8.66 -13.60 12.99
CA THR A 95 -8.88 -14.75 13.87
C THR A 95 -8.32 -16.05 13.30
N ASP A 96 -7.79 -16.03 12.08
CA ASP A 96 -7.15 -17.19 11.47
C ASP A 96 -5.76 -17.43 12.07
N ASP A 97 -5.65 -18.51 12.81
CA ASP A 97 -4.42 -19.01 13.45
C ASP A 97 -3.89 -20.30 12.78
N SER A 98 -4.45 -20.70 11.63
CA SER A 98 -4.09 -21.97 10.97
C SER A 98 -2.69 -21.97 10.35
N GLN A 99 -2.23 -20.80 9.90
CA GLN A 99 -0.93 -20.61 9.27
C GLN A 99 -0.49 -19.15 9.40
N PRO A 100 0.81 -18.84 9.20
CA PRO A 100 1.26 -17.46 9.18
C PRO A 100 0.58 -16.64 8.07
N ILE A 101 0.45 -15.32 8.28
CA ILE A 101 -0.29 -14.42 7.39
C ILE A 101 0.63 -13.34 6.82
N ILE A 102 0.53 -13.13 5.51
CA ILE A 102 0.96 -11.90 4.84
C ILE A 102 -0.31 -11.07 4.61
N LEU A 103 -0.33 -9.84 5.11
CA LEU A 103 -1.47 -8.95 4.97
C LEU A 103 -1.21 -7.92 3.87
N GLY A 104 -1.97 -7.98 2.79
CA GLY A 104 -1.94 -7.00 1.70
C GLY A 104 -3.06 -5.97 1.85
N LEU A 105 -2.72 -4.69 2.01
CA LEU A 105 -3.69 -3.62 2.25
C LEU A 105 -3.52 -2.55 1.17
N MET A 106 -4.60 -2.24 0.44
CA MET A 106 -4.57 -1.28 -0.65
C MET A 106 -5.65 -0.21 -0.49
N ALA A 107 -5.27 1.05 -0.67
CA ALA A 107 -6.21 2.18 -0.67
C ALA A 107 -5.81 3.25 -1.69
N TYR A 108 -6.77 3.88 -2.37
CA TYR A 108 -6.47 5.10 -3.14
C TYR A 108 -6.32 6.30 -2.20
N GLU A 109 -7.37 6.58 -1.42
CA GLU A 109 -7.40 7.63 -0.40
C GLU A 109 -6.54 7.28 0.81
N ALA A 110 -6.17 8.30 1.58
CA ALA A 110 -5.47 8.09 2.84
C ALA A 110 -6.36 7.26 3.79
N VAL A 111 -5.81 6.20 4.36
CA VAL A 111 -6.51 5.26 5.25
C VAL A 111 -5.63 4.88 6.43
N ASN A 112 -6.27 4.83 7.60
CA ASN A 112 -5.69 4.29 8.83
C ASN A 112 -6.15 2.86 9.02
N TRP A 113 -5.27 1.89 8.79
CA TRP A 113 -5.55 0.47 9.01
C TRP A 113 -5.33 0.12 10.48
N GLN A 114 -6.42 -0.22 11.18
CA GLN A 114 -6.38 -0.72 12.55
C GLN A 114 -6.55 -2.22 12.54
N ILE A 115 -5.49 -2.95 12.88
CA ILE A 115 -5.46 -4.41 12.84
C ILE A 115 -5.59 -4.95 14.26
N SER A 116 -6.49 -5.91 14.44
CA SER A 116 -6.71 -6.60 15.71
C SER A 116 -6.58 -8.10 15.48
N THR A 117 -5.78 -8.78 16.30
CA THR A 117 -5.53 -10.22 16.20
C THR A 117 -5.98 -10.94 17.46
N THR A 118 -6.55 -12.14 17.34
CA THR A 118 -6.71 -13.05 18.49
C THR A 118 -5.38 -13.72 18.86
N PRO A 119 -5.24 -14.27 20.09
CA PRO A 119 -4.06 -15.05 20.45
C PRO A 119 -3.81 -16.20 19.47
N GLY A 120 -2.55 -16.46 19.15
CA GLY A 120 -2.14 -17.53 18.22
C GLY A 120 -1.98 -17.08 16.76
N VAL A 121 -2.55 -15.94 16.37
CA VAL A 121 -2.36 -15.36 15.03
C VAL A 121 -0.92 -14.89 14.85
N VAL A 122 -0.31 -15.25 13.71
CA VAL A 122 1.04 -14.83 13.33
C VAL A 122 0.99 -14.03 12.04
N ILE A 123 1.29 -12.74 12.11
CA ILE A 123 1.48 -11.89 10.92
C ILE A 123 2.99 -11.86 10.62
N GLU A 124 3.41 -12.41 9.47
CA GLU A 124 4.82 -12.39 9.07
C GLU A 124 5.23 -11.06 8.44
N ARG A 125 4.29 -10.43 7.72
CA ARG A 125 4.54 -9.22 6.95
C ARG A 125 3.25 -8.46 6.67
N VAL A 126 3.37 -7.14 6.62
CA VAL A 126 2.33 -6.26 6.10
C VAL A 126 2.85 -5.59 4.84
N ILE A 127 2.05 -5.60 3.78
CA ILE A 127 2.30 -4.87 2.55
C ILE A 127 1.19 -3.84 2.42
N VAL A 128 1.55 -2.57 2.46
CA VAL A 128 0.61 -1.48 2.18
C VAL A 128 0.92 -0.87 0.83
N ALA A 129 -0.11 -0.61 0.05
CA ALA A 129 0.02 0.05 -1.24
C ALA A 129 -1.10 1.06 -1.45
N GLY A 130 -0.82 2.13 -2.20
CA GLY A 130 -1.83 3.16 -2.38
C GLY A 130 -1.36 4.42 -3.07
N TYR A 131 -2.28 5.36 -3.30
CA TYR A 131 -1.87 6.67 -3.79
C TYR A 131 -1.46 7.55 -2.60
N HIS A 132 -2.38 7.79 -1.68
CA HIS A 132 -2.13 8.61 -0.50
C HIS A 132 -1.60 7.82 0.69
N GLN A 133 -0.95 8.52 1.63
CA GLN A 133 -0.16 7.99 2.76
C GLN A 133 -0.96 6.98 3.61
N PRO A 134 -0.79 5.65 3.43
CA PRO A 134 -1.45 4.69 4.31
C PRO A 134 -0.75 4.66 5.67
N GLN A 135 -1.52 4.46 6.74
CA GLN A 135 -0.97 4.17 8.07
C GLN A 135 -1.44 2.81 8.56
N VAL A 136 -0.61 2.13 9.35
CA VAL A 136 -0.91 0.80 9.90
C VAL A 136 -0.64 0.79 11.39
N GLN A 137 -1.59 0.26 12.15
CA GLN A 137 -1.51 0.09 13.59
C GLN A 137 -1.96 -1.32 13.99
N GLY A 138 -1.51 -1.80 15.15
CA GLY A 138 -1.93 -3.08 15.71
C GLY A 138 -1.19 -4.32 15.20
N VAL A 139 -0.01 -4.15 14.59
CA VAL A 139 0.81 -5.25 14.04
C VAL A 139 2.11 -5.51 14.82
N GLY A 140 2.24 -5.01 16.05
CA GLY A 140 3.43 -5.19 16.88
C GLY A 140 4.71 -4.73 16.18
N ASP A 141 5.74 -5.58 16.15
CA ASP A 141 7.05 -5.30 15.54
C ASP A 141 7.17 -5.71 14.06
N VAL A 142 6.10 -6.23 13.45
CA VAL A 142 6.10 -6.76 12.07
C VAL A 142 6.45 -5.70 11.02
N GLN A 143 7.47 -5.94 10.20
CA GLN A 143 7.87 -5.04 9.11
C GLN A 143 6.69 -4.68 8.19
N VAL A 144 6.61 -3.40 7.80
CA VAL A 144 5.61 -2.89 6.86
C VAL A 144 6.30 -2.45 5.57
N ASP A 145 6.06 -3.16 4.48
CA ASP A 145 6.52 -2.80 3.15
C ASP A 145 5.54 -1.80 2.53
N VAL A 146 6.03 -0.66 2.07
CA VAL A 146 5.20 0.45 1.57
C VAL A 146 5.39 0.64 0.07
N TYR A 147 4.29 0.59 -0.67
CA TYR A 147 4.19 0.87 -2.11
C TYR A 147 3.18 2.00 -2.31
N SER A 148 3.44 3.18 -1.75
CA SER A 148 2.59 4.36 -1.88
C SER A 148 3.24 5.50 -2.67
N TYR A 149 2.43 6.35 -3.30
CA TYR A 149 2.92 7.56 -3.98
C TYR A 149 3.35 8.60 -2.95
N ASP A 150 2.48 8.91 -2.00
CA ASP A 150 2.84 9.72 -0.84
C ASP A 150 3.43 8.81 0.26
N ASN A 151 4.63 9.15 0.77
CA ASN A 151 5.33 8.33 1.77
C ASN A 151 4.53 8.18 3.08
N SER A 152 4.46 6.96 3.62
CA SER A 152 3.87 6.69 4.94
C SER A 152 4.76 7.17 6.10
N PRO A 153 4.26 8.00 7.02
CA PRO A 153 5.00 8.40 8.21
C PRO A 153 4.92 7.28 9.28
N CYS A 154 5.71 6.21 9.13
CA CYS A 154 5.84 5.22 10.21
C CYS A 154 7.28 4.71 10.39
N PRO A 155 7.77 4.52 11.63
CA PRO A 155 9.17 4.16 11.88
C PRO A 155 9.62 2.82 11.30
N ARG A 156 8.66 1.90 11.11
CA ARG A 156 8.89 0.53 10.62
C ARG A 156 8.46 0.34 9.15
N CYS A 157 8.09 1.44 8.51
CA CYS A 157 7.71 1.49 7.10
C CYS A 157 8.97 1.49 6.24
N VAL A 158 9.08 0.53 5.35
CA VAL A 158 10.16 0.46 4.36
C VAL A 158 9.56 0.77 3.00
N GLN A 159 9.84 1.97 2.47
CA GLN A 159 9.43 2.33 1.11
C GLN A 159 10.07 1.35 0.11
N LYS A 160 9.24 0.78 -0.76
CA LYS A 160 9.62 -0.17 -1.80
C LYS A 160 9.44 0.47 -3.18
N GLY A 161 8.99 -0.33 -4.15
CA GLY A 161 8.87 0.05 -5.55
C GLY A 161 7.76 1.06 -5.82
N ARG A 162 7.32 1.07 -7.08
CA ARG A 162 6.24 1.97 -7.53
C ARG A 162 4.95 1.64 -6.79
N PHE A 163 4.14 2.67 -6.57
CA PHE A 163 2.83 2.51 -5.97
C PHE A 163 1.89 1.72 -6.88
N PHE A 164 0.95 1.02 -6.25
CA PHE A 164 -0.15 0.34 -6.92
C PHE A 164 -1.36 0.29 -5.98
N TYR A 165 -2.55 0.16 -6.55
CA TYR A 165 -3.76 -0.06 -5.78
C TYR A 165 -4.82 -0.71 -6.68
N ALA A 166 -5.73 -1.45 -6.06
CA ALA A 166 -6.95 -1.93 -6.70
C ALA A 166 -7.98 -2.23 -5.61
N TYR A 167 -9.26 -2.11 -5.94
CA TYR A 167 -10.36 -2.53 -5.06
C TYR A 167 -11.31 -3.53 -5.73
N GLU A 168 -11.08 -3.85 -7.02
CA GLU A 168 -11.93 -4.75 -7.80
C GLU A 168 -11.30 -6.14 -7.96
N ARG A 169 -9.98 -6.25 -7.82
CA ARG A 169 -9.21 -7.49 -7.93
C ARG A 169 -7.85 -7.36 -7.26
N VAL A 170 -7.17 -8.49 -7.05
CA VAL A 170 -5.76 -8.51 -6.64
C VAL A 170 -4.88 -8.13 -7.84
N PRO A 171 -4.04 -7.08 -7.74
CA PRO A 171 -3.06 -6.75 -8.77
C PRO A 171 -1.86 -7.70 -8.69
N LEU A 172 -1.23 -8.00 -9.84
CA LEU A 172 -0.07 -8.89 -9.91
C LEU A 172 1.08 -8.39 -9.01
N GLU A 173 1.23 -7.08 -8.90
CA GLU A 173 2.21 -6.39 -8.07
C GLU A 173 2.11 -6.80 -6.59
N MET A 174 0.90 -7.04 -6.08
CA MET A 174 0.69 -7.50 -4.70
C MET A 174 1.24 -8.92 -4.51
N GLU A 175 0.94 -9.84 -5.44
CA GLU A 175 1.42 -11.23 -5.37
C GLU A 175 2.94 -11.30 -5.56
N LEU A 176 3.50 -10.46 -6.42
CA LEU A 176 4.95 -10.33 -6.60
C LEU A 176 5.64 -9.79 -5.35
N ALA A 177 5.05 -8.77 -4.71
CA ALA A 177 5.56 -8.21 -3.46
C ALA A 177 5.49 -9.22 -2.30
N ALA A 178 4.42 -10.01 -2.24
CA ALA A 178 4.23 -11.05 -1.23
C ALA A 178 5.09 -12.30 -1.50
N GLY A 179 5.41 -12.59 -2.75
CA GLY A 179 6.09 -13.82 -3.17
C GLY A 179 5.18 -15.06 -3.18
N VAL A 180 3.87 -14.87 -2.97
CA VAL A 180 2.83 -15.91 -2.95
C VAL A 180 1.56 -15.40 -3.62
N ARG A 181 0.71 -16.31 -4.08
CA ARG A 181 -0.60 -15.94 -4.62
C ARG A 181 -1.58 -15.58 -3.51
N ALA A 182 -2.54 -14.72 -3.80
CA ALA A 182 -3.58 -14.37 -2.86
C ALA A 182 -4.43 -15.60 -2.51
N SER A 183 -4.58 -15.84 -1.22
CA SER A 183 -5.47 -16.84 -0.64
C SER A 183 -6.89 -16.33 -0.52
N SER A 184 -7.06 -15.00 -0.32
CA SER A 184 -8.37 -14.35 -0.41
C SER A 184 -8.28 -12.88 -0.82
N PHE A 185 -9.40 -12.34 -1.30
CA PHE A 185 -9.54 -10.92 -1.64
C PHE A 185 -10.87 -10.35 -1.16
N GLN A 186 -10.80 -9.21 -0.47
CA GLN A 186 -11.96 -8.43 -0.06
C GLN A 186 -11.84 -7.00 -0.63
N GLY A 187 -12.67 -6.69 -1.62
CA GLY A 187 -12.63 -5.44 -2.38
C GLY A 187 -13.89 -4.59 -2.23
N ASN A 188 -13.76 -3.27 -2.06
CA ASN A 188 -14.93 -2.36 -2.11
C ASN A 188 -14.53 -0.93 -2.47
N TYR A 189 -15.38 -0.17 -3.17
CA TYR A 189 -15.14 1.27 -3.37
C TYR A 189 -15.06 2.01 -2.03
N THR A 190 -16.00 1.75 -1.11
CA THR A 190 -15.96 2.31 0.26
C THR A 190 -15.99 1.19 1.28
N GLY A 191 -14.87 0.96 1.96
CA GLY A 191 -14.74 -0.10 2.98
C GLY A 191 -14.61 0.47 4.39
N GLY A 192 -14.95 -0.31 5.41
CA GLY A 192 -14.87 0.17 6.81
C GLY A 192 -14.45 -0.90 7.82
N SER A 193 -14.89 -2.14 7.64
CA SER A 193 -14.48 -3.25 8.49
C SER A 193 -14.35 -4.52 7.66
N TYR A 194 -13.33 -5.32 7.98
CA TYR A 194 -13.00 -6.57 7.32
C TYR A 194 -12.63 -7.62 8.36
N GLN A 195 -12.80 -8.88 7.98
CA GLN A 195 -12.45 -10.03 8.82
C GLN A 195 -11.55 -10.98 8.03
N ILE A 196 -10.64 -11.65 8.72
CA ILE A 196 -9.87 -12.78 8.20
C ILE A 196 -10.04 -13.90 9.21
N PHE A 197 -10.61 -15.02 8.77
CA PHE A 197 -10.94 -16.15 9.62
C PHE A 197 -10.62 -17.47 8.90
N LYS A 198 -10.48 -18.54 9.69
CA LYS A 198 -10.14 -19.88 9.22
C LYS A 198 -11.09 -20.35 8.11
N GLY A 199 -10.53 -20.76 6.99
CA GLY A 199 -11.29 -21.27 5.84
C GLY A 199 -11.82 -20.19 4.88
N MET A 200 -11.42 -18.94 5.06
CA MET A 200 -11.66 -17.86 4.10
C MET A 200 -10.94 -18.14 2.75
N GLN A 201 -11.64 -17.90 1.64
CA GLN A 201 -11.13 -17.97 0.25
C GLN A 201 -11.55 -16.71 -0.50
#